data_AF-A0A316UEI2-F1
#
_entry.id   AF-A0A316UEI2-F1
#
_cell.length_a   1.000
_cell.length_b   1.000
_cell.length_c   1.000
_cell.angle_alpha   90.00
_cell.angle_beta   90.00
_cell.angle_gamma   90.00
#
_symmetry.space_group_name_H-M   'P 1'
#
loop_
_entity.id
_entity.type
_entity.pdbx_description
1 polymer ?
#
loop_
_entity_poly.entity_id
_entity_poly.type
_entity_poly.pdbx_seq_one_letter_code
_entity_poly.pdbx_strand_id
1 'polypeptide(L)'
;NPYLGHRHLSAQQAQLLGEYYRLSQTLKRILALSGALSATKPHAQVLDLLRLTERKMGLVITLFKASVWSIMVEQEERNRA
;
A
#
# COMPACT_ATOMS: atom_id res chain seq x y z
N ASN A 1 -19.31 -30.11 2.84
CA ASN A 1 -18.99 -30.63 1.50
C ASN A 1 -20.33 -30.86 0.79
N PRO A 2 -20.66 -30.06 -0.24
CA PRO A 2 -21.97 -30.10 -0.90
C PRO A 2 -22.25 -31.41 -1.67
N TYR A 3 -21.23 -32.25 -1.89
CA TYR A 3 -21.34 -33.47 -2.68
C TYR A 3 -21.51 -34.74 -1.85
N LEU A 4 -21.53 -34.65 -0.51
CA LEU A 4 -21.76 -35.81 0.36
C LEU A 4 -23.18 -36.37 0.16
N GLY A 5 -23.31 -37.70 0.04
CA GLY A 5 -24.61 -38.37 -0.11
C GLY A 5 -25.26 -38.24 -1.50
N HIS A 6 -24.51 -37.75 -2.51
CA HIS A 6 -25.00 -37.75 -3.89
C HIS A 6 -25.14 -39.18 -4.43
N ARG A 7 -26.32 -39.53 -4.93
CA ARG A 7 -26.67 -40.89 -5.41
C ARG A 7 -25.80 -41.39 -6.56
N HIS A 8 -25.19 -40.48 -7.32
CA HIS A 8 -24.36 -40.79 -8.49
C HIS A 8 -22.86 -40.70 -8.23
N LEU A 9 -22.43 -40.41 -6.99
CA LEU A 9 -21.03 -40.25 -6.63
C LEU A 9 -20.62 -41.31 -5.61
N SER A 10 -19.47 -41.93 -5.84
CA SER A 10 -18.83 -42.73 -4.79
C SER A 10 -18.38 -41.83 -3.64
N ALA A 11 -18.22 -42.40 -2.44
CA ALA A 11 -17.80 -41.63 -1.26
C ALA A 11 -16.46 -40.88 -1.48
N GLN A 12 -15.52 -41.50 -2.19
CA GLN A 12 -14.22 -40.90 -2.52
C GLN A 12 -14.36 -39.76 -3.54
N GLN A 13 -15.20 -39.92 -4.57
CA GLN A 13 -15.46 -38.86 -5.56
C GLN A 13 -16.12 -37.64 -4.92
N ALA A 14 -17.08 -37.87 -4.02
CA ALA A 14 -17.74 -36.80 -3.25
C ALA A 14 -16.73 -36.04 -2.37
N GLN A 15 -15.80 -36.74 -1.72
CA GLN A 15 -14.74 -36.11 -0.93
C GLN A 15 -13.81 -35.25 -1.80
N LEU A 16 -13.32 -35.79 -2.91
CA LEU A 16 -12.43 -35.08 -3.83
C LEU A 16 -13.07 -33.80 -4.39
N LEU A 17 -14.32 -33.88 -4.86
CA LEU A 17 -15.07 -32.71 -5.32
C LEU A 17 -15.30 -31.68 -4.21
N GLY A 18 -15.47 -32.15 -2.97
CA GLY A 18 -15.52 -31.31 -1.78
C GLY A 18 -14.24 -30.50 -1.57
N GLU A 19 -13.07 -31.11 -1.76
CA GLU A 19 -11.78 -30.43 -1.68
C GLU A 19 -11.60 -29.42 -2.80
N TYR A 20 -11.94 -29.78 -4.05
CA TYR A 20 -11.89 -28.83 -5.17
C TYR A 20 -12.83 -27.65 -4.96
N TYR A 21 -14.02 -27.88 -4.38
CA TYR A 21 -14.91 -26.78 -4.02
C TYR A 21 -14.25 -25.85 -2.99
N ARG A 22 -13.67 -26.40 -1.91
CA ARG A 22 -12.94 -25.60 -0.93
C ARG A 22 -11.79 -24.82 -1.56
N LEU A 23 -10.97 -25.45 -2.39
CA LEU A 23 -9.88 -24.81 -3.12
C LEU A 23 -10.39 -23.66 -4.00
N SER A 24 -11.47 -23.89 -4.77
CA SER A 24 -12.05 -22.87 -5.64
C SER A 24 -12.54 -21.65 -4.85
N GLN A 25 -13.12 -21.86 -3.66
CA GLN A 25 -13.56 -20.78 -2.79
C GLN A 25 -12.37 -20.01 -2.21
N THR A 26 -11.30 -20.71 -1.82
CA THR A 26 -10.05 -20.08 -1.39
C THR A 26 -9.43 -19.25 -2.51
N LEU A 27 -9.36 -19.77 -3.74
CA LEU A 27 -8.85 -19.04 -4.90
C LEU A 27 -9.68 -17.77 -5.20
N LYS A 28 -11.01 -17.86 -5.14
CA LYS A 28 -11.90 -16.69 -5.30
C LYS A 28 -11.62 -15.62 -4.25
N ARG A 29 -11.39 -16.00 -2.99
CA ARG A 29 -11.03 -15.06 -1.92
C ARG A 29 -9.67 -14.41 -2.19
N ILE A 30 -8.66 -15.18 -2.60
CA ILE A 30 -7.33 -14.66 -2.93
C ILE A 30 -7.44 -13.65 -4.08
N LEU A 31 -8.20 -13.96 -5.13
CA LEU A 31 -8.40 -13.05 -6.27
C LEU A 31 -9.09 -11.76 -5.84
N ALA A 32 -10.14 -11.85 -5.02
CA ALA A 32 -10.84 -10.67 -4.50
C ALA A 32 -9.91 -9.78 -3.66
N LEU A 33 -9.11 -10.38 -2.77
CA LEU A 33 -8.14 -9.65 -1.95
C LEU A 33 -7.03 -9.04 -2.80
N SER A 34 -6.47 -9.79 -3.75
CA SER A 34 -5.45 -9.32 -4.68
C SER A 34 -5.94 -8.15 -5.53
N GLY A 35 -7.17 -8.22 -6.03
CA GLY A 35 -7.80 -7.13 -6.77
C GLY A 35 -8.00 -5.88 -5.90
N ALA A 36 -8.39 -6.04 -4.64
CA ALA A 36 -8.53 -4.93 -3.70
C ALA A 36 -7.18 -4.29 -3.34
N LEU A 37 -6.13 -5.09 -3.14
CA LEU A 37 -4.77 -4.60 -2.86
C LEU A 37 -4.12 -3.94 -4.08
N SER A 38 -4.37 -4.47 -5.26
CA SER A 38 -3.87 -3.91 -6.53
C SER A 38 -4.68 -2.70 -6.99
N ALA A 39 -5.82 -2.41 -6.35
CA ALA A 39 -6.63 -1.27 -6.71
C ALA A 39 -5.83 0.03 -6.57
N THR A 40 -5.86 0.87 -7.59
CA THR A 40 -5.09 2.12 -7.65
C THR A 40 -5.52 3.13 -6.58
N LYS A 41 -6.75 3.04 -6.08
CA LYS A 41 -7.34 4.02 -5.16
C LYS A 41 -6.57 4.19 -3.82
N PRO A 42 -6.27 3.15 -3.03
CA PRO A 42 -5.45 3.28 -1.83
C PRO A 42 -4.05 3.82 -2.14
N HIS A 43 -3.43 3.39 -3.24
CA HIS A 43 -2.11 3.88 -3.65
C HIS A 43 -2.11 5.37 -4.04
N ALA A 44 -3.16 5.84 -4.71
CA ALA A 44 -3.33 7.24 -5.06
C ALA A 44 -3.43 8.12 -3.81
N GLN A 45 -4.19 7.69 -2.79
CA GLN A 45 -4.34 8.44 -1.55
C GLN A 45 -2.99 8.57 -0.80
N VAL A 46 -2.22 7.48 -0.72
CA VAL A 46 -0.88 7.53 -0.10
C VAL A 46 0.04 8.46 -0.87
N LEU A 47 0.02 8.39 -2.21
CA LEU A 47 0.82 9.26 -3.06
C LEU A 47 0.49 10.75 -2.88
N ASP A 48 -0.80 11.09 -2.72
CA ASP A 48 -1.24 12.46 -2.49
C ASP A 48 -0.76 12.99 -1.12
N LEU A 49 -0.81 12.16 -0.08
CA LEU A 49 -0.27 12.51 1.24
C LEU A 49 1.25 12.70 1.21
N LEU A 50 1.97 11.86 0.47
CA LEU A 50 3.42 12.01 0.27
C LEU A 50 3.76 13.32 -0.46
N ARG A 51 3.05 13.63 -1.55
CA ARG A 51 3.24 14.90 -2.29
C ARG A 51 2.95 16.12 -1.43
N LEU A 52 1.91 16.08 -0.60
CA LEU A 52 1.62 17.16 0.33
C LEU A 52 2.76 17.36 1.34
N THR A 53 3.30 16.26 1.85
CA THR A 53 4.42 16.26 2.81
C THR A 53 5.70 16.78 2.17
N GLU A 54 6.01 16.34 0.95
CA GLU A 54 7.14 16.80 0.15
C GLU A 54 7.10 18.33 -0.03
N ARG A 55 5.95 18.89 -0.42
CA ARG A 55 5.80 20.34 -0.61
C ARG A 55 6.03 21.12 0.68
N LYS A 56 5.50 20.63 1.81
CA LYS A 56 5.67 21.27 3.12
C LYS A 56 7.12 21.21 3.59
N MET A 57 7.75 20.05 3.51
CA MET A 57 9.14 19.87 3.91
C MET A 57 10.10 20.62 2.98
N GLY A 58 9.82 20.68 1.68
CA GLY A 58 10.58 21.48 0.72
C GLY A 58 10.58 22.96 1.10
N LEU A 59 9.43 23.51 1.52
CA LEU A 59 9.36 24.88 2.03
C LEU A 59 10.19 25.05 3.32
N VAL A 60 10.04 24.13 4.27
CA VAL A 60 10.82 24.15 5.54
C VAL A 60 12.33 24.13 5.26
N ILE A 61 12.80 23.26 4.36
CA ILE A 61 14.20 23.17 3.99
C ILE A 61 14.69 24.45 3.31
N THR A 62 13.90 25.02 2.39
CA THR A 62 14.25 26.28 1.73
C THR A 62 14.38 27.43 2.73
N LEU A 63 13.40 27.58 3.63
CA LEU A 63 13.43 28.62 4.66
C LEU A 63 14.59 28.40 5.65
N PHE A 64 14.85 27.15 6.04
CA PHE A 64 15.97 26.81 6.91
C PHE A 64 17.32 27.16 6.25
N LYS A 65 17.51 26.78 4.98
CA LYS A 65 18.73 27.12 4.24
C LYS A 65 18.92 28.63 4.11
N ALA A 66 17.85 29.37 3.83
CA ALA A 66 17.89 30.83 3.76
C ALA A 66 18.24 31.45 5.11
N SER A 67 17.66 30.95 6.20
CA SER A 67 17.96 31.38 7.57
C SER A 67 19.43 31.16 7.93
N VAL A 68 19.97 29.97 7.65
CA VAL A 68 21.39 29.66 7.92
C VAL A 68 22.30 30.56 7.09
N TRP A 69 22.00 30.74 5.80
CA TRP A 69 22.77 31.64 4.93
C TRP A 69 22.78 33.07 5.44
N SER A 70 21.62 33.61 5.84
CA SER A 70 21.51 34.97 6.39
C SER A 70 22.40 35.15 7.62
N ILE A 71 22.40 34.17 8.53
CA ILE A 71 23.24 34.22 9.74
C ILE A 71 24.73 34.13 9.37
N MET A 72 25.10 33.25 8.45
CA MET A 72 26.49 33.08 8.03
C MET A 72 27.04 34.35 7.39
N VAL A 73 26.25 35.01 6.53
CA VAL A 73 26.62 36.30 5.91
C VAL A 73 26.81 37.38 6.98
N GLU A 74 25.89 37.50 7.93
CA GLU A 74 26.00 38.48 9.02
C GLU A 74 27.26 38.26 9.87
N GLN A 75 27.63 37.01 10.13
CA GLN A 75 28.86 36.66 10.85
C GLN A 75 30.12 36.98 10.04
N GLU A 76 30.12 36.72 8.73
CA GLU A 76 31.24 37.09 7.85
C GLU A 76 31.44 38.61 7.79
N GLU A 77 30.37 39.40 7.68
CA GLU A 77 30.48 40.86 7.68
C GLU A 77 30.99 41.39 9.02
N ARG A 78 30.47 40.86 10.14
CA ARG A 78 30.92 41.23 11.48
C ARG A 78 32.39 40.90 11.73
N ASN A 79 32.89 39.80 11.18
CA ASN A 79 34.30 39.42 11.30
C ASN A 79 35.23 40.21 10.37
N ARG A 80 34.69 40.85 9.32
CA ARG A 80 35.44 41.70 8.37
C ARG A 80 35.49 43.17 8.81
N ALA A 81 34.54 43.62 9.62
CA ALA A 81 34.48 44.96 10.22
C ALA A 81 35.37 45.06 11.47
#